data_AF-A0A023D4N6-F1
#
_entry.id   AF-A0A023D4N6-F1
#
_cell.length_a   1.000
_cell.length_b   1.000
_cell.length_c   1.000
_cell.angle_alpha   90.00
_cell.angle_beta   90.00
_cell.angle_gamma   90.00
#
_symmetry.space_group_name_H-M   'P 1'
#
loop_
_entity.id
_entity.type
_entity.pdbx_description
1 polymer ?
#
loop_
_entity_poly.entity_id
_entity_poly.type
_entity_poly.pdbx_seq_one_letter_code
_entity_poly.pdbx_strand_id
1 'polypeptide(L)'
;MLTGLIHCAECGGAMTIRTGKGGRYPYYACSMKARQGPTACEGMAVPMDKLDDLVASHLEDQLLQPERLETVLAAALDRREEHSERRREHIAELNKRSAGSELRLKRLYDASEAGMADLDDPALKDRIDGLKAIRDQAKADAADAVQIRHDRPRAYPAGRRRLPPRPSARARPTCGGRRR
;
A
#
# COMPACT_ATOMS: atom_id res chain seq x y z
N MET A 1 -2.46 5.24 -21.61
CA MET A 1 -2.24 4.03 -20.78
C MET A 1 -3.20 2.88 -21.13
N LEU A 2 -3.73 2.80 -22.35
CA LEU A 2 -4.81 1.84 -22.69
C LEU A 2 -4.45 0.80 -23.77
N THR A 3 -3.21 0.79 -24.26
CA THR A 3 -2.76 -0.16 -25.30
C THR A 3 -2.94 -1.60 -24.84
N GLY A 4 -3.71 -2.38 -25.61
CA GLY A 4 -4.04 -3.78 -25.30
C GLY A 4 -5.37 -4.01 -24.60
N LEU A 5 -6.03 -2.96 -24.10
CA LEU A 5 -7.37 -3.05 -23.49
C LEU A 5 -8.46 -2.56 -24.45
N ILE A 6 -8.13 -1.59 -25.30
CA ILE A 6 -9.09 -0.96 -26.21
C ILE A 6 -9.12 -1.66 -27.58
N HIS A 7 -10.34 -1.89 -28.06
CA HIS A 7 -10.63 -2.55 -29.32
C HIS A 7 -11.43 -1.61 -30.22
N CYS A 8 -11.21 -1.72 -31.53
CA CYS A 8 -11.94 -0.92 -32.51
C CYS A 8 -13.39 -1.39 -32.58
N ALA A 9 -14.34 -0.47 -32.47
CA ALA A 9 -15.77 -0.79 -32.52
C ALA A 9 -16.22 -1.37 -33.88
N GLU A 10 -15.52 -1.03 -34.97
CA GLU A 10 -15.91 -1.48 -36.33
C GLU A 10 -15.39 -2.88 -36.66
N CYS A 11 -14.13 -3.18 -36.37
CA CYS A 11 -13.51 -4.45 -36.77
C CYS A 11 -13.10 -5.35 -35.60
N GLY A 12 -13.33 -4.94 -34.35
CA GLY A 12 -12.90 -5.66 -33.14
C GLY A 12 -11.38 -5.74 -32.93
N GLY A 13 -10.58 -5.19 -33.86
CA GLY A 13 -9.13 -5.27 -33.81
C GLY A 13 -8.53 -4.38 -32.70
N ALA A 14 -7.37 -4.77 -32.18
CA ALA A 14 -6.68 -4.00 -31.14
C ALA A 14 -6.35 -2.58 -31.61
N MET A 15 -6.45 -1.60 -30.73
CA MET A 15 -6.02 -0.22 -31.01
C MET A 15 -4.61 0.05 -30.46
N THR A 16 -3.86 0.89 -31.16
CA THR A 16 -2.46 1.23 -30.83
C THR A 16 -2.26 2.75 -30.80
N ILE A 17 -1.32 3.22 -29.99
CA ILE A 17 -0.96 4.64 -29.93
C ILE A 17 -0.14 4.99 -31.18
N ARG A 18 -0.52 6.09 -31.82
CA ARG A 18 0.22 6.74 -32.90
C ARG A 18 0.30 8.22 -32.59
N THR A 19 1.24 8.91 -33.23
CA THR A 19 1.46 10.35 -33.01
C THR A 19 1.25 11.14 -34.29
N GLY A 20 0.51 12.23 -34.18
CA GLY A 20 0.29 13.20 -35.26
C GLY A 20 1.17 14.44 -35.09
N LYS A 21 1.38 15.18 -36.18
CA LYS A 21 2.08 16.49 -36.22
C LYS A 21 3.43 16.47 -35.48
N GLY A 22 4.31 15.56 -35.91
CA GLY A 22 5.69 15.46 -35.40
C GLY A 22 5.81 14.99 -33.95
N GLY A 23 4.86 14.20 -33.45
CA GLY A 23 4.91 13.68 -32.07
C GLY A 23 4.03 14.43 -31.07
N ARG A 24 3.47 15.59 -31.45
CA ARG A 24 2.81 16.49 -30.50
C ARG A 24 1.42 16.02 -30.02
N TYR A 25 0.75 15.18 -30.79
CA TYR A 25 -0.60 14.72 -30.47
C TYR A 25 -0.70 13.20 -30.56
N PRO A 26 -0.64 12.48 -29.43
CA PRO A 26 -0.89 11.05 -29.40
C PRO A 26 -2.39 10.77 -29.57
N TYR A 27 -2.71 9.76 -30.36
CA TYR A 27 -4.06 9.26 -30.59
C TYR A 27 -4.06 7.74 -30.67
N TYR A 28 -5.16 7.12 -30.27
CA TYR A 28 -5.38 5.70 -30.46
C TYR A 28 -5.96 5.47 -31.85
N ALA A 29 -5.36 4.55 -32.61
CA ALA A 29 -5.80 4.17 -33.95
C ALA A 29 -5.92 2.65 -34.10
N CYS A 30 -6.88 2.22 -34.92
CA CYS A 30 -7.06 0.81 -35.26
C CYS A 30 -5.79 0.21 -35.88
N SER A 31 -5.28 -0.87 -35.30
CA SER A 31 -4.07 -1.56 -35.79
C SER A 31 -4.29 -2.26 -37.14
N MET A 32 -5.51 -2.73 -37.42
CA MET A 32 -5.85 -3.40 -38.69
C MET A 32 -5.77 -2.42 -39.86
N LYS A 33 -6.40 -1.24 -39.73
CA LYS A 33 -6.27 -0.15 -40.70
C LYS A 33 -4.82 0.27 -40.89
N ALA A 34 -4.06 0.38 -39.79
CA ALA A 34 -2.67 0.83 -39.85
C ALA A 34 -1.73 -0.17 -40.54
N ARG A 35 -2.04 -1.47 -40.52
CA ARG A 35 -1.19 -2.52 -41.12
C ARG A 35 -1.65 -2.94 -42.51
N GLN A 36 -2.96 -3.09 -42.70
CA GLN A 36 -3.56 -3.68 -43.90
C GLN A 36 -4.30 -2.65 -44.77
N GLY A 37 -4.39 -1.40 -44.31
CA GLY A 37 -5.01 -0.31 -45.05
C GLY A 37 -6.53 -0.23 -44.89
N PRO A 38 -7.17 0.70 -45.62
CA PRO A 38 -8.61 0.99 -45.50
C PRO A 38 -9.51 -0.14 -46.01
N THR A 39 -8.96 -1.10 -46.77
CA THR A 39 -9.66 -2.31 -47.22
C THR A 39 -9.97 -3.27 -46.08
N ALA A 40 -9.17 -3.28 -45.02
CA ALA A 40 -9.37 -4.15 -43.86
C ALA A 40 -10.27 -3.53 -42.79
N CYS A 41 -10.29 -2.20 -42.67
CA CYS A 41 -11.15 -1.46 -41.75
C CYS A 41 -11.18 0.02 -42.12
N GLU A 42 -12.37 0.63 -42.14
CA GLU A 42 -12.50 2.09 -42.31
C GLU A 42 -11.82 2.82 -41.15
N GLY A 43 -11.96 2.31 -39.94
CA GLY A 43 -11.04 2.42 -38.80
C GLY A 43 -11.03 3.79 -38.14
N MET A 44 -11.31 3.75 -36.84
CA MET A 44 -11.40 4.90 -35.95
C MET A 44 -10.04 5.38 -35.45
N ALA A 45 -9.92 6.71 -35.30
CA ALA A 45 -8.85 7.38 -34.55
C ALA A 45 -9.46 8.25 -33.45
N VAL A 46 -9.03 8.06 -32.21
CA VAL A 46 -9.52 8.82 -31.05
C VAL A 46 -8.35 9.53 -30.37
N PRO A 47 -8.45 10.84 -30.08
CA PRO A 47 -7.47 11.55 -29.27
C PRO A 47 -7.25 10.88 -27.90
N MET A 48 -5.99 10.76 -27.50
CA MET A 48 -5.61 10.03 -26.28
C MET A 48 -6.19 10.68 -25.01
N ASP A 49 -6.13 12.00 -24.94
CA ASP A 49 -6.68 12.81 -23.85
C ASP A 49 -8.17 12.49 -23.61
N LYS A 50 -8.98 12.55 -24.67
CA LYS A 50 -10.43 12.30 -24.56
C LYS A 50 -10.76 10.89 -24.09
N LEU A 51 -10.02 9.89 -24.59
CA LEU A 51 -10.30 8.49 -24.23
C LEU A 51 -9.83 8.19 -22.80
N ASP A 52 -8.61 8.61 -22.46
CA ASP A 52 -8.05 8.40 -21.13
C ASP A 52 -8.90 9.15 -20.08
N ASP A 53 -9.35 10.39 -20.34
CA ASP A 53 -10.23 11.16 -19.45
C ASP A 53 -11.60 10.51 -19.25
N LEU A 54 -12.18 9.95 -20.31
CA LEU A 54 -13.48 9.27 -20.23
C LEU A 54 -13.38 8.00 -19.39
N VAL A 55 -12.34 7.20 -19.61
CA VAL A 55 -12.09 5.99 -18.81
C VAL A 55 -11.81 6.36 -17.36
N ALA A 56 -10.96 7.37 -17.11
CA ALA A 56 -10.65 7.84 -15.77
C ALA A 56 -11.92 8.32 -15.03
N SER A 57 -12.72 9.16 -15.67
CA SER A 57 -13.97 9.68 -15.08
C SER A 57 -14.96 8.55 -14.76
N HIS A 58 -15.08 7.56 -15.65
CA HIS A 58 -15.96 6.42 -15.41
C HIS A 58 -15.50 5.55 -14.24
N LEU A 59 -14.18 5.34 -14.11
CA LEU A 59 -13.60 4.63 -12.98
C LEU A 59 -13.77 5.42 -11.68
N GLU A 60 -13.61 6.75 -11.71
CA GLU A 60 -13.88 7.62 -10.56
C GLU A 60 -15.34 7.47 -10.10
N ASP A 61 -16.31 7.56 -11.02
CA ASP A 61 -17.74 7.48 -10.70
C ASP A 61 -18.16 6.10 -10.14
N GLN A 62 -17.53 5.02 -10.59
CA GLN A 62 -17.86 3.66 -10.16
C GLN A 62 -17.09 3.21 -8.92
N LEU A 63 -15.83 3.60 -8.78
CA LEU A 63 -14.92 3.10 -7.73
C LEU A 63 -14.73 4.10 -6.59
N LEU A 64 -14.74 5.39 -6.87
CA LEU A 64 -14.46 6.46 -5.90
C LEU A 64 -15.74 7.14 -5.40
N GLN A 65 -16.81 6.36 -5.21
CA GLN A 65 -18.01 6.86 -4.54
C GLN A 65 -17.67 7.18 -3.08
N PRO A 66 -17.88 8.43 -2.62
CA PRO A 66 -17.39 8.89 -1.32
C PRO A 66 -17.90 8.04 -0.16
N GLU A 67 -19.14 7.56 -0.21
CA GLU A 67 -19.75 6.73 0.84
C GLU A 67 -19.06 5.37 0.98
N ARG A 68 -18.71 4.75 -0.16
CA ARG A 68 -17.96 3.49 -0.19
C ARG A 68 -16.52 3.70 0.26
N LEU A 69 -15.93 4.83 -0.12
CA LEU A 69 -14.56 5.18 0.25
C LEU A 69 -14.42 5.40 1.74
N GLU A 70 -15.37 6.12 2.36
CA GLU A 70 -15.42 6.33 3.82
C GLU A 70 -15.50 5.00 4.57
N THR A 71 -16.37 4.08 4.13
CA THR A 71 -16.52 2.76 4.75
C THR A 71 -15.22 1.94 4.69
N VAL A 72 -14.58 1.90 3.51
CA VAL A 72 -13.32 1.16 3.32
C VAL A 72 -12.18 1.79 4.11
N LEU A 73 -12.10 3.13 4.14
CA LEU A 73 -11.08 3.86 4.89
C LEU A 73 -11.27 3.67 6.39
N ALA A 74 -12.50 3.74 6.91
CA ALA A 74 -12.81 3.48 8.30
C ALA A 74 -12.37 2.06 8.70
N ALA A 75 -12.79 1.04 7.95
CA ALA A 75 -12.37 -0.34 8.20
C ALA A 75 -10.84 -0.54 8.15
N ALA A 76 -10.14 0.18 7.27
CA ALA A 76 -8.68 0.14 7.20
C ALA A 76 -8.01 0.82 8.41
N LEU A 77 -8.57 1.93 8.90
CA LEU A 77 -8.11 2.62 10.10
C LEU A 77 -8.36 1.77 11.34
N ASP A 78 -9.55 1.18 11.49
CA ASP A 78 -9.91 0.31 12.62
C ASP A 78 -8.96 -0.88 12.71
N ARG A 79 -8.71 -1.56 11.58
CA ARG A 79 -7.73 -2.67 11.54
C ARG A 79 -6.34 -2.20 11.94
N ARG A 80 -5.94 -0.99 11.55
CA ARG A 80 -4.64 -0.43 11.91
C ARG A 80 -4.54 -0.15 13.40
N GLU A 81 -5.60 0.36 14.02
CA GLU A 81 -5.69 0.57 15.46
C GLU A 81 -5.65 -0.75 16.23
N GLU A 82 -6.46 -1.73 15.86
CA GLU A 82 -6.48 -3.07 16.47
C GLU A 82 -5.11 -3.75 16.38
N HIS A 83 -4.42 -3.64 15.24
CA HIS A 83 -3.04 -4.12 15.12
C HIS A 83 -2.03 -3.33 15.95
N SER A 84 -2.27 -2.04 16.20
CA SER A 84 -1.43 -1.21 17.08
C SER A 84 -1.60 -1.62 18.53
N GLU A 85 -2.84 -1.83 18.97
CA GLU A 85 -3.19 -2.20 20.35
C GLU A 85 -2.66 -3.57 20.70
N ARG A 86 -2.99 -4.61 19.92
CA ARG A 86 -2.45 -5.97 20.12
C ARG A 86 -0.93 -6.00 20.21
N ARG A 87 -0.25 -5.16 19.41
CA ARG A 87 1.21 -5.05 19.45
C ARG A 87 1.71 -4.34 20.70
N ARG A 88 1.04 -3.28 21.17
CA ARG A 88 1.39 -2.60 22.43
C ARG A 88 1.23 -3.55 23.61
N GLU A 89 0.14 -4.31 23.66
CA GLU A 89 -0.10 -5.33 24.68
C GLU A 89 0.99 -6.39 24.67
N HIS A 90 1.36 -6.90 23.49
CA HIS A 90 2.43 -7.88 23.35
C HIS A 90 3.78 -7.36 23.86
N ILE A 91 4.15 -6.13 23.49
CA ILE A 91 5.39 -5.48 23.98
C ILE A 91 5.33 -5.29 25.51
N ALA A 92 4.17 -4.87 26.04
CA ALA A 92 3.98 -4.68 27.48
C ALA A 92 4.16 -6.00 28.25
N GLU A 93 3.64 -7.11 27.73
CA GLU A 93 3.79 -8.43 28.34
C GLU A 93 5.25 -8.92 28.30
N LEU A 94 5.96 -8.74 27.18
CA LEU A 94 7.39 -9.07 27.08
C LEU A 94 8.22 -8.27 28.09
N ASN A 95 7.96 -6.97 28.22
CA ASN A 95 8.62 -6.11 29.20
C ASN A 95 8.33 -6.56 30.64
N LYS A 96 7.08 -6.93 30.94
CA LYS A 96 6.68 -7.44 32.26
C LYS A 96 7.42 -8.75 32.59
N ARG A 97 7.55 -9.66 31.63
CA ARG A 97 8.31 -10.91 31.78
C ARG A 97 9.80 -10.65 32.04
N SER A 98 10.38 -9.69 31.34
CA SER A 98 11.77 -9.27 31.55
C SER A 98 11.98 -8.70 32.95
N ALA A 99 11.16 -7.72 33.35
CA ALA A 99 11.21 -7.10 34.68
C ALA A 99 10.98 -8.12 35.82
N GLY A 100 10.08 -9.08 35.63
CA GLY A 100 9.85 -10.17 36.58
C GLY A 100 11.08 -11.08 36.75
N SER A 101 11.83 -11.33 35.68
CA SER A 101 13.06 -12.12 35.71
C SER A 101 14.22 -11.35 36.34
N GLU A 102 14.32 -10.04 36.06
CA GLU A 102 15.29 -9.14 36.70
C GLU A 102 15.09 -9.04 38.21
N LEU A 103 13.84 -8.93 38.67
CA LEU A 103 13.55 -8.88 40.10
C LEU A 103 13.96 -10.19 40.80
N ARG A 104 13.73 -11.33 40.16
CA ARG A 104 14.16 -12.64 40.69
C ARG A 104 15.68 -12.75 40.74
N LEU A 105 16.38 -12.29 39.69
CA LEU A 105 17.85 -12.22 39.69
C LEU A 105 18.36 -11.32 40.81
N LYS A 106 17.78 -10.13 40.98
CA LYS A 106 18.15 -9.20 42.05
C LYS A 106 18.04 -9.84 43.43
N ARG A 107 16.93 -10.53 43.71
CA ARG A 107 16.75 -11.24 44.99
C ARG A 107 17.79 -12.34 45.22
N LEU A 108 18.20 -13.05 44.17
CA LEU A 108 19.26 -14.05 44.28
C LEU A 108 20.63 -13.40 44.56
N TYR A 109 20.91 -12.26 43.93
CA TYR A 109 22.12 -11.49 44.23
C TYR A 109 22.11 -10.95 45.67
N ASP A 110 21.00 -10.35 46.11
CA ASP A 110 20.85 -9.85 47.48
C ASP A 110 21.04 -10.99 48.52
N ALA A 111 20.51 -12.20 48.24
CA ALA A 111 20.69 -13.37 49.11
C ALA A 111 22.13 -13.89 49.13
N SER A 112 22.86 -13.78 48.02
CA SER A 112 24.28 -14.13 47.95
C SER A 112 25.15 -13.13 48.72
N GLU A 113 24.84 -11.83 48.64
CA GLU A 113 25.54 -10.78 49.41
C GLU A 113 25.29 -10.91 50.92
N ALA A 114 24.09 -11.35 51.31
CA ALA A 114 23.75 -11.64 52.70
C ALA A 114 24.37 -12.95 53.24
N GLY A 115 25.10 -13.70 52.43
CA GLY A 115 25.70 -15.00 52.80
C GLY A 115 24.68 -16.12 53.00
N MET A 116 23.44 -15.95 52.54
CA MET A 116 22.37 -16.95 52.64
C MET A 116 22.33 -17.92 51.45
N ALA A 117 23.13 -17.66 50.40
CA ALA A 117 23.24 -18.50 49.23
C ALA A 117 24.73 -18.79 48.93
N ASP A 118 25.06 -20.06 48.73
CA ASP A 118 26.39 -20.48 48.33
C ASP A 118 26.58 -20.22 46.82
N LEU A 119 27.51 -19.31 46.50
CA LEU A 119 27.85 -18.94 45.12
C LEU A 119 28.51 -20.09 44.35
N ASP A 120 29.05 -21.09 45.05
CA ASP A 120 29.69 -22.24 44.42
C ASP A 120 28.73 -23.41 44.13
N ASP A 121 27.49 -23.35 44.61
CA ASP A 121 26.45 -24.33 44.29
C ASP A 121 26.14 -24.36 42.78
N PRO A 122 26.39 -25.49 42.10
CA PRO A 122 26.05 -25.66 40.68
C PRO A 122 24.57 -25.41 40.39
N ALA A 123 23.66 -25.75 41.31
CA ALA A 123 22.23 -25.56 41.13
C ALA A 123 21.84 -24.07 41.12
N LEU A 124 22.55 -23.23 41.87
CA LEU A 124 22.35 -21.78 41.88
C LEU A 124 22.86 -21.14 40.59
N LYS A 125 24.03 -21.58 40.10
CA LYS A 125 24.59 -21.15 38.80
C LYS A 125 23.63 -21.44 37.65
N ASP A 126 23.11 -22.66 37.57
CA ASP A 126 22.11 -23.07 36.56
C ASP A 126 20.82 -22.21 36.64
N ARG A 127 20.37 -21.89 37.86
CA ARG A 127 19.19 -21.05 38.08
C ARG A 127 19.40 -19.62 37.58
N ILE A 128 20.58 -19.04 37.84
CA ILE A 128 20.94 -17.70 37.42
C ILE A 128 21.04 -17.64 35.89
N ASP A 129 21.69 -18.61 35.26
CA ASP A 129 21.87 -18.65 33.82
C ASP A 129 20.54 -18.84 33.09
N GLY A 130 19.64 -19.69 33.62
CA GLY A 130 18.27 -19.81 33.12
C GLY A 130 17.48 -18.51 33.22
N LEU A 131 17.56 -17.78 34.34
CA LEU A 131 16.87 -16.48 34.49
C LEU A 131 17.48 -15.38 33.61
N LYS A 132 18.80 -15.36 33.43
CA LYS A 132 19.48 -14.45 32.48
C LYS A 132 19.04 -14.73 31.05
N ALA A 133 19.02 -15.99 30.63
CA ALA A 133 18.57 -16.38 29.30
C ALA A 133 17.12 -15.94 29.04
N ILE A 134 16.20 -16.14 30.00
CA ILE A 134 14.81 -15.70 29.87
C ILE A 134 14.70 -14.17 29.77
N ARG A 135 15.47 -13.43 30.59
CA ARG A 135 15.49 -11.96 30.55
C ARG A 135 16.01 -11.47 29.20
N ASP A 136 17.13 -12.02 28.73
CA ASP A 136 17.80 -11.56 27.51
C ASP A 136 16.98 -11.88 26.27
N GLN A 137 16.34 -13.06 26.24
CA GLN A 137 15.36 -13.41 25.21
C GLN A 137 14.17 -12.46 25.22
N ALA A 138 13.56 -12.20 26.38
CA ALA A 138 12.41 -11.30 26.47
C ALA A 138 12.75 -9.86 26.07
N LYS A 139 13.99 -9.40 26.33
CA LYS A 139 14.47 -8.09 25.88
C LYS A 139 14.71 -8.04 24.37
N ALA A 140 15.30 -9.08 23.80
CA ALA A 140 15.49 -9.19 22.36
C ALA A 140 14.14 -9.19 21.63
N ASP A 141 13.19 -10.03 22.08
CA ASP A 141 11.84 -10.10 21.51
C ASP A 141 11.11 -8.75 21.60
N ALA A 142 11.25 -8.03 22.71
CA ALA A 142 10.66 -6.71 22.87
C ALA A 142 11.30 -5.65 21.96
N ALA A 143 12.63 -5.70 21.79
CA ALA A 143 13.35 -4.81 20.90
C ALA A 143 12.94 -5.03 19.44
N ASP A 144 12.87 -6.29 19.01
CA ASP A 144 12.44 -6.67 17.66
C ASP A 144 10.98 -6.25 17.40
N ALA A 145 10.09 -6.47 18.38
CA ALA A 145 8.70 -6.05 18.28
C ALA A 145 8.52 -4.52 18.15
N VAL A 146 9.44 -3.74 18.74
CA VAL A 146 9.50 -2.27 18.62
C VAL A 146 10.07 -1.83 17.26
N GLN A 147 11.11 -2.48 16.73
CA GLN A 147 11.70 -2.12 15.43
C GLN A 147 10.69 -2.30 14.28
N ILE A 148 9.88 -3.36 14.31
CA ILE A 148 8.80 -3.58 13.33
C ILE A 148 7.77 -2.43 13.30
N ARG A 149 7.65 -1.62 14.38
CA ARG A 149 6.82 -0.41 14.40
C ARG A 149 7.39 0.70 13.51
N HIS A 150 8.71 0.82 13.43
CA HIS A 150 9.40 1.93 12.76
C HIS A 150 9.52 1.72 11.24
N ASP A 151 9.63 0.46 10.79
CA ASP A 151 9.80 0.11 9.37
C ASP A 151 8.50 0.03 8.56
N ARG A 152 7.34 0.23 9.19
CA ARG A 152 6.10 0.37 8.41
C ARG A 152 6.11 1.72 7.70
N PRO A 153 6.03 1.78 6.35
CA PRO A 153 6.04 3.04 5.65
C PRO A 153 4.92 3.92 6.20
N ARG A 154 5.29 5.12 6.67
CA ARG A 154 4.36 6.19 7.01
C ARG A 154 3.42 6.35 5.82
N ALA A 155 2.19 5.85 5.94
CA ALA A 155 1.13 6.19 5.00
C ALA A 155 1.05 7.73 4.99
N TYR A 156 1.36 8.31 3.83
CA TYR A 156 1.61 9.73 3.64
C TYR A 156 0.56 10.62 4.34
N PRO A 157 0.95 11.76 4.94
CA PRO A 157 -0.02 12.80 5.24
C PRO A 157 -0.48 13.35 3.90
N ALA A 158 -1.75 13.12 3.55
CA ALA A 158 -2.36 13.73 2.37
C ALA A 158 -2.35 15.25 2.54
N GLY A 159 -1.35 15.92 1.96
CA GLY A 159 -1.37 17.35 1.76
C GLY A 159 -2.60 17.67 0.92
N ARG A 160 -3.57 18.37 1.53
CA ARG A 160 -4.79 18.84 0.89
C ARG A 160 -4.47 19.73 -0.31
N ARG A 161 -4.28 19.15 -1.49
CA ARG A 161 -4.46 19.88 -2.74
C ARG A 161 -5.95 19.85 -3.03
N ARG A 162 -6.62 20.99 -2.84
CA ARG A 162 -7.99 21.20 -3.30
C ARG A 162 -8.05 20.79 -4.76
N LEU A 163 -8.84 19.76 -5.06
CA LEU A 163 -9.17 19.43 -6.44
C LEU A 163 -9.89 20.66 -7.03
N PRO A 164 -9.42 21.25 -8.13
CA PRO A 164 -10.15 22.35 -8.76
C PRO A 164 -11.49 21.81 -9.29
N PRO A 165 -12.59 22.58 -9.21
CA PRO A 165 -13.86 22.17 -9.79
C PRO A 165 -13.73 21.99 -11.30
N ARG A 166 -14.19 20.85 -11.83
CA ARG A 166 -14.21 20.55 -13.27
C ARG A 166 -15.19 21.52 -13.98
N PRO A 167 -14.81 22.14 -15.10
CA PRO A 167 -15.77 22.85 -15.94
C PRO A 167 -16.66 21.84 -16.67
N SER A 168 -17.95 21.84 -16.35
CA SER A 168 -18.94 21.06 -17.09
C SER A 168 -19.14 21.69 -18.47
N ALA A 169 -18.73 20.99 -19.53
CA ALA A 169 -19.14 21.35 -20.89
C ALA A 169 -19.64 20.10 -21.60
N ARG A 170 -20.97 19.96 -21.66
CA ARG A 170 -21.66 19.14 -22.65
C ARG A 170 -21.25 19.64 -24.04
N ALA A 171 -20.38 18.92 -24.72
CA ALA A 171 -20.15 19.10 -26.14
C ALA A 171 -20.49 17.78 -26.85
N ARG A 172 -21.66 17.75 -27.51
CA ARG A 172 -22.00 16.72 -28.50
C ARG A 172 -20.92 16.73 -29.59
N PRO A 173 -20.36 15.58 -30.01
CA PRO A 173 -19.49 15.58 -31.19
C PRO A 173 -20.37 15.68 -32.44
N THR A 174 -20.31 16.82 -33.12
CA THR A 174 -20.73 16.90 -34.52
C THR A 174 -19.70 16.14 -35.36
N CYS A 175 -20.14 15.07 -36.03
CA CYS A 175 -19.37 14.36 -37.03
C CYS A 175 -19.02 15.31 -38.18
N GLY A 176 -17.80 15.87 -38.15
CA GLY A 176 -17.24 16.66 -39.23
C GLY A 176 -16.13 15.87 -39.91
N GLY A 177 -16.46 15.18 -41.00
CA GLY A 177 -15.47 14.56 -41.87
C GLY A 177 -14.49 15.59 -42.43
N ARG A 178 -13.25 15.17 -42.69
CA ARG A 178 -12.37 15.85 -43.63
C ARG A 178 -11.29 14.90 -44.18
N ARG A 179 -11.39 14.66 -45.50
CA ARG A 179 -10.31 14.30 -46.43
C ARG A 179 -9.22 15.40 -46.33
N ARG A 180 -7.93 15.18 -46.55
CA ARG A 180 -7.22 14.43 -47.61
C ARG A 180 -5.98 13.76 -47.06
#